data_AF-A0AAW6AV44-F1
#
_entry.id   AF-A0AAW6AV44-F1
#
_cell.length_a   1.000
_cell.length_b   1.000
_cell.length_c   1.000
_cell.angle_alpha   90.00
_cell.angle_beta   90.00
_cell.angle_gamma   90.00
#
_symmetry.space_group_name_H-M   'P 1'
#
loop_
_entity.id
_entity.type
_entity.pdbx_description
1 polymer ?
#
loop_
_entity_poly.entity_id
_entity_poly.type
_entity_poly.pdbx_seq_one_letter_code
_entity_poly.pdbx_strand_id
1 'polypeptide(L)'
;MKKSILPVIPVLILILLLMRPALAFDGAKSGLLLWFNVVLPTLLPFMLCSSLLVAWGGVPLITRPFAPLFRLLGLSDKGSYALMSGLLCGYPMGAKTTADFVRDGSISSNEGKRLLAIAGCPSPMFVAGYIHSHLDGTVPFLFIAAAVYLPVIINGFLVQLFYRERKKALPSPLPVTCNAAPDGRPFDEIMMASLEIMVKIGGYIMLYSILAGFICESSVLPESVKPLLTGFVEMTTGIDAVSRTMSGLPAALAILFSAVFGGLSGVSQTNTVIKNAGLSIRHYVLWKLLHAALSCTILILLSSL
;
A
#
# COMPACT_ATOMS: atom_id res chain seq x y z
N MET A 1 32.80 1.33 -13.17
CA MET A 1 32.26 1.84 -11.89
C MET A 1 30.88 2.44 -12.16
N LYS A 2 29.78 1.74 -11.86
CA LYS A 2 28.43 2.33 -11.97
C LYS A 2 28.33 3.37 -10.86
N LYS A 3 28.48 4.67 -11.18
CA LYS A 3 28.26 5.76 -10.21
C LYS A 3 26.85 5.58 -9.66
N SER A 4 26.75 5.17 -8.40
CA SER A 4 25.48 4.95 -7.75
C SER A 4 24.77 6.30 -7.65
N ILE A 5 23.55 6.41 -8.18
CA ILE A 5 22.72 7.61 -8.09
C ILE A 5 22.15 7.78 -6.67
N LEU A 6 22.26 6.75 -5.81
CA LEU A 6 21.75 6.75 -4.44
C LEU A 6 22.14 7.95 -3.57
N PRO A 7 23.40 8.46 -3.55
CA PRO A 7 23.77 9.59 -2.70
C PRO A 7 23.27 10.94 -3.24
N VAL A 8 22.78 11.02 -4.49
CA VAL A 8 22.26 12.27 -5.07
C VAL A 8 20.91 12.65 -4.43
N ILE A 9 20.09 11.67 -4.08
CA ILE A 9 18.76 11.87 -3.50
C ILE A 9 18.83 12.60 -2.14
N PRO A 10 19.58 12.13 -1.12
CA PRO A 10 19.66 12.83 0.16
C PRO A 10 20.33 14.20 0.03
N VAL A 11 21.29 14.37 -0.89
CA VAL A 11 21.90 15.69 -1.16
C VAL A 11 20.87 16.66 -1.75
N LEU A 12 20.05 16.21 -2.70
CA LEU A 12 19.00 17.02 -3.28
C LEU A 12 17.93 17.39 -2.25
N ILE A 13 17.50 16.45 -1.40
CA ILE A 13 16.59 16.74 -0.29
C ILE A 13 17.21 17.78 0.65
N LEU A 14 18.48 17.62 1.03
CA LEU A 14 19.18 18.56 1.90
C LEU A 14 19.25 19.97 1.29
N ILE A 15 19.55 20.07 -0.01
CA ILE A 15 19.56 21.34 -0.74
C ILE A 15 18.16 21.97 -0.70
N LEU A 16 17.10 21.21 -0.99
CA LEU A 16 15.71 21.70 -0.92
C LEU A 16 15.38 22.23 0.49
N LEU A 17 15.72 21.47 1.54
CA LEU A 17 15.52 21.87 2.95
C LEU A 17 16.20 23.22 3.26
N LEU A 18 17.41 23.45 2.74
CA LEU A 18 18.18 24.66 3.00
C LEU A 18 17.77 25.86 2.13
N MET A 19 17.27 25.61 0.92
CA MET A 19 16.87 26.68 -0.01
C MET A 19 15.55 27.36 0.40
N ARG A 20 14.57 26.61 0.90
CA ARG A 20 13.28 27.14 1.38
C ARG A 20 12.88 26.50 2.72
N PRO A 21 13.53 26.87 3.84
CA PRO A 21 13.30 26.23 5.13
C PRO A 21 11.87 26.31 5.64
N ALA A 22 11.17 27.43 5.40
CA ALA A 22 9.77 27.59 5.78
C ALA A 22 8.86 26.58 5.06
N LEU A 23 9.03 26.43 3.74
CA LEU A 23 8.26 25.47 2.94
C LEU A 23 8.55 24.02 3.35
N ALA A 24 9.82 23.72 3.60
CA ALA A 24 10.23 22.43 4.11
C ALA A 24 9.61 22.12 5.49
N PHE A 25 9.60 23.11 6.39
CA PHE A 25 8.99 22.99 7.70
C PHE A 25 7.48 22.76 7.60
N ASP A 26 6.78 23.52 6.76
CA ASP A 26 5.32 23.39 6.58
C ASP A 26 4.95 22.05 5.94
N GLY A 27 5.72 21.58 4.96
CA GLY A 27 5.56 20.26 4.37
C GLY A 27 5.78 19.13 5.38
N ALA A 28 6.83 19.24 6.20
CA ALA A 28 7.11 18.28 7.26
C ALA A 28 6.00 18.25 8.32
N LYS A 29 5.58 19.44 8.80
CA LYS A 29 4.50 19.60 9.77
C LYS A 29 3.19 19.02 9.24
N SER A 30 2.84 19.29 7.99
CA SER A 30 1.62 18.77 7.38
C SER A 30 1.64 17.24 7.29
N GLY A 31 2.75 16.66 6.81
CA GLY A 31 2.92 15.21 6.75
C GLY A 31 2.88 14.54 8.14
N LEU A 32 3.51 15.15 9.15
CA LEU A 32 3.49 14.64 10.52
C LEU A 32 2.11 14.75 11.18
N LEU A 33 1.40 15.86 11.00
CA LEU A 33 0.05 16.04 11.52
C LEU A 33 -0.93 15.07 10.88
N LEU A 34 -0.81 14.83 9.58
CA LEU A 34 -1.59 13.82 8.89
C LEU A 34 -1.27 12.41 9.43
N TRP A 35 0.02 12.07 9.56
CA TRP A 35 0.42 10.81 10.14
C TRP A 35 -0.16 10.63 11.54
N PHE A 36 -0.07 11.66 12.38
CA PHE A 36 -0.58 11.61 13.76
C PHE A 36 -2.10 11.54 13.87
N ASN A 37 -2.84 12.36 13.09
CA ASN A 37 -4.29 12.46 13.21
C ASN A 37 -5.05 11.38 12.44
N VAL A 38 -4.46 10.82 11.38
CA VAL A 38 -5.13 9.87 10.48
C VAL A 38 -4.44 8.52 10.49
N VAL A 39 -3.17 8.45 10.11
CA VAL A 39 -2.51 7.16 9.81
C VAL A 39 -2.21 6.36 11.09
N LEU A 40 -1.67 7.00 12.11
CA LEU A 40 -1.30 6.40 13.38
C LEU A 40 -2.53 5.77 14.09
N PRO A 41 -3.63 6.51 14.37
CA PRO A 41 -4.79 5.96 15.06
C PRO A 41 -5.56 4.92 14.24
N THR A 42 -5.47 4.97 12.90
CA THR A 42 -6.16 4.01 12.03
C THR A 42 -5.35 2.75 11.77
N LEU A 43 -4.03 2.82 11.63
CA LEU A 43 -3.21 1.66 11.26
C LEU A 43 -2.59 0.95 12.46
N LEU A 44 -2.14 1.68 13.49
CA LEU A 44 -1.37 1.06 14.58
C LEU A 44 -2.18 0.02 15.37
N PRO A 45 -3.44 0.28 15.79
CA PRO A 45 -4.24 -0.73 16.49
C PRO A 45 -4.43 -1.99 15.64
N PHE A 46 -4.68 -1.83 14.34
CA PHE A 46 -4.85 -2.95 13.42
C PHE A 46 -3.54 -3.71 13.18
N MET A 47 -2.41 -3.03 13.05
CA MET A 47 -1.09 -3.65 12.92
C MET A 47 -0.73 -4.47 14.15
N LEU A 48 -1.02 -3.95 15.34
CA LEU A 48 -0.81 -4.66 16.60
C LEU A 48 -1.70 -5.91 16.68
N CYS A 49 -3.02 -5.75 16.50
CA CYS A 49 -3.96 -6.87 16.51
C CYS A 49 -3.64 -7.92 15.45
N SER A 50 -3.25 -7.50 14.24
CA SER A 50 -2.82 -8.37 13.15
C SER A 50 -1.57 -9.15 13.56
N SER A 51 -0.55 -8.48 14.11
CA SER A 51 0.69 -9.14 14.53
C SER A 51 0.46 -10.13 15.67
N LEU A 52 -0.39 -9.81 16.65
CA LEU A 52 -0.80 -10.71 17.72
C LEU A 52 -1.59 -11.92 17.20
N LEU A 53 -2.49 -11.70 16.25
CA LEU A 53 -3.26 -12.77 15.63
C LEU A 53 -2.36 -13.75 14.86
N VAL A 54 -1.31 -13.26 14.19
CA VAL A 54 -0.28 -14.12 13.58
C VAL A 54 0.50 -14.87 14.65
N ALA A 55 0.98 -14.16 15.67
CA ALA A 55 1.79 -14.73 16.74
C ALA A 55 1.06 -15.84 17.50
N TRP A 56 -0.23 -15.66 17.78
CA TRP A 56 -1.06 -16.62 18.52
C TRP A 56 -1.72 -17.68 17.64
N GLY A 57 -1.41 -17.74 16.34
CA GLY A 57 -1.98 -18.73 15.44
C GLY A 57 -3.48 -18.52 15.11
N GLY A 58 -4.03 -17.34 15.40
CA GLY A 58 -5.43 -16.98 15.15
C GLY A 58 -5.77 -16.68 13.69
N VAL A 59 -4.81 -16.81 12.76
CA VAL A 59 -5.01 -16.58 11.31
C VAL A 59 -6.29 -17.23 10.74
N PRO A 60 -6.60 -18.51 11.03
CA PRO A 60 -7.80 -19.15 10.48
C PRO A 60 -9.11 -18.50 10.90
N LEU A 61 -9.17 -17.77 12.02
CA LEU A 61 -10.40 -17.12 12.51
C LEU A 61 -10.89 -16.05 11.53
N ILE A 62 -9.97 -15.34 10.88
CA ILE A 62 -10.29 -14.26 9.95
C ILE A 62 -10.33 -14.75 8.50
N THR A 63 -9.53 -15.76 8.14
CA THR A 63 -9.45 -16.22 6.75
C THR A 63 -10.53 -17.24 6.38
N ARG A 64 -11.02 -18.07 7.31
CA ARG A 64 -12.01 -19.14 7.01
C ARG A 64 -13.30 -18.65 6.36
N PRO A 65 -13.94 -17.54 6.79
CA PRO A 65 -15.16 -17.05 6.15
C PRO A 65 -14.98 -16.71 4.66
N PHE A 66 -13.76 -16.31 4.27
CA PHE A 66 -13.41 -15.89 2.91
C PHE A 66 -12.57 -16.93 2.16
N ALA A 67 -12.39 -18.13 2.74
CA ALA A 67 -11.64 -19.23 2.14
C ALA A 67 -12.05 -19.58 0.69
N PRO A 68 -13.34 -19.62 0.29
CA PRO A 68 -13.69 -19.93 -1.10
C PRO A 68 -13.12 -18.90 -2.08
N LEU A 69 -13.15 -17.61 -1.73
CA LEU A 69 -12.59 -16.53 -2.54
C LEU A 69 -11.07 -16.66 -2.65
N PHE A 70 -10.38 -16.94 -1.55
CA PHE A 70 -8.93 -17.04 -1.57
C PHE A 70 -8.41 -18.29 -2.27
N ARG A 71 -9.16 -19.40 -2.21
CA ARG A 71 -8.87 -20.61 -3.00
C ARG A 71 -9.05 -20.35 -4.49
N LEU A 72 -10.06 -19.57 -4.89
CA LEU A 72 -10.24 -19.13 -6.28
C LEU A 72 -9.06 -18.27 -6.76
N LEU A 73 -8.43 -17.53 -5.85
CA LEU A 73 -7.19 -16.79 -6.08
C LEU A 73 -5.91 -17.65 -6.04
N GLY A 74 -6.03 -18.96 -5.75
CA GLY A 74 -4.92 -19.90 -5.68
C GLY A 74 -3.93 -19.60 -4.55
N LEU A 75 -4.41 -19.05 -3.44
CA LEU A 75 -3.60 -18.69 -2.27
C LEU A 75 -3.61 -19.80 -1.21
N SER A 76 -2.50 -19.96 -0.51
CA SER A 76 -2.39 -20.77 0.71
C SER A 76 -3.13 -20.09 1.87
N ASP A 77 -3.28 -20.76 3.02
CA ASP A 77 -3.89 -20.15 4.21
C ASP A 77 -3.10 -18.94 4.71
N LYS A 78 -1.76 -19.00 4.66
CA LYS A 78 -0.87 -17.89 5.02
C LYS A 78 -0.92 -16.78 3.98
N GLY A 79 -0.96 -17.12 2.68
CA GLY A 79 -1.16 -16.13 1.62
C GLY A 79 -2.51 -15.42 1.70
N SER A 80 -3.57 -16.16 2.05
CA SER A 80 -4.91 -15.61 2.31
C SER A 80 -4.88 -14.56 3.42
N TYR A 81 -4.11 -14.82 4.48
CA TYR A 81 -3.91 -13.86 5.54
C TYR A 81 -3.12 -12.63 5.10
N ALA A 82 -2.08 -12.80 4.29
CA ALA A 82 -1.31 -11.68 3.76
C ALA A 82 -2.18 -10.75 2.88
N LEU A 83 -3.06 -11.32 2.05
CA LEU A 83 -4.04 -10.55 1.29
C LEU A 83 -5.03 -9.84 2.21
N MET A 84 -5.57 -10.52 3.22
CA MET A 84 -6.49 -9.94 4.19
C MET A 84 -5.87 -8.78 4.98
N SER A 85 -4.62 -8.96 5.43
CA SER A 85 -3.84 -7.92 6.11
C SER A 85 -3.69 -6.69 5.21
N GLY A 86 -3.41 -6.89 3.92
CA GLY A 86 -3.37 -5.82 2.93
C GLY A 86 -4.72 -5.12 2.72
N LEU A 87 -5.82 -5.88 2.61
CA LEU A 87 -7.16 -5.32 2.46
C LEU A 87 -7.58 -4.48 3.67
N LEU A 88 -7.33 -4.96 4.89
CA LEU A 88 -7.78 -4.29 6.11
C LEU A 88 -6.86 -3.13 6.52
N CYS A 89 -5.54 -3.31 6.43
CA CYS A 89 -4.55 -2.36 6.95
C CYS A 89 -3.92 -1.50 5.85
N GLY A 90 -4.15 -1.81 4.58
CA GLY A 90 -3.60 -1.08 3.45
C GLY A 90 -2.08 -1.17 3.34
N TYR A 91 -1.46 -0.08 2.85
CA TYR A 91 -0.02 -0.01 2.62
C TYR A 91 0.78 0.26 3.91
N PRO A 92 1.99 -0.30 4.05
CA PRO A 92 2.62 -1.37 3.25
C PRO A 92 2.31 -2.78 3.80
N MET A 93 1.25 -2.95 4.59
CA MET A 93 1.07 -4.11 5.45
C MET A 93 0.90 -5.44 4.71
N GLY A 94 0.14 -5.49 3.62
CA GLY A 94 0.03 -6.71 2.83
C GLY A 94 1.38 -7.17 2.26
N ALA A 95 2.22 -6.22 1.83
CA ALA A 95 3.56 -6.51 1.32
C ALA A 95 4.53 -6.92 2.44
N LYS A 96 4.44 -6.31 3.62
CA LYS A 96 5.21 -6.69 4.81
C LYS A 96 4.89 -8.11 5.24
N THR A 97 3.60 -8.43 5.42
CA THR A 97 3.15 -9.77 5.84
C THR A 97 3.56 -10.83 4.81
N THR A 98 3.45 -10.50 3.52
CA THR A 98 3.95 -11.35 2.43
C THR A 98 5.45 -11.59 2.55
N ALA A 99 6.24 -10.54 2.77
CA ALA A 99 7.70 -10.65 2.89
C ALA A 99 8.13 -11.48 4.10
N ASP A 100 7.45 -11.32 5.24
CA ASP A 100 7.72 -12.12 6.43
C ASP A 100 7.45 -13.61 6.18
N PHE A 101 6.31 -13.96 5.57
CA PHE A 101 5.98 -15.36 5.25
C PHE A 101 6.86 -15.96 4.16
N VAL A 102 7.42 -15.16 3.26
CA VAL A 102 8.44 -15.63 2.32
C VAL A 102 9.76 -15.91 3.04
N ARG A 103 10.15 -15.03 3.98
CA ARG A 103 11.42 -15.13 4.71
C ARG A 103 11.44 -16.33 5.67
N ASP A 104 10.32 -16.61 6.33
CA ASP A 104 10.20 -17.75 7.26
C ASP A 104 9.88 -19.08 6.55
N GLY A 105 9.68 -19.05 5.22
CA GLY A 105 9.38 -20.23 4.41
C GLY A 105 7.92 -20.70 4.47
N SER A 106 7.02 -19.97 5.13
CA SER A 106 5.58 -20.28 5.21
C SER A 106 4.87 -20.20 3.87
N ILE A 107 5.35 -19.36 2.94
CA ILE A 107 4.87 -19.31 1.55
C ILE A 107 6.04 -19.29 0.57
N SER A 108 5.79 -19.78 -0.65
CA SER A 108 6.80 -19.77 -1.71
C SER A 108 7.09 -18.35 -2.20
N SER A 109 8.31 -18.13 -2.72
CA SER A 109 8.65 -16.85 -3.39
C SER A 109 7.70 -16.51 -4.55
N ASN A 110 7.21 -17.53 -5.28
CA ASN A 110 6.25 -17.31 -6.36
C ASN A 110 4.88 -16.86 -5.85
N GLU A 111 4.37 -17.46 -4.77
CA GLU A 111 3.18 -16.96 -4.08
C GLU A 111 3.37 -15.54 -3.55
N GLY A 112 4.56 -15.24 -3.00
CA GLY A 112 4.92 -13.89 -2.60
C GLY A 112 4.84 -12.86 -3.74
N LYS A 113 5.33 -13.22 -4.94
CA LYS A 113 5.20 -12.36 -6.13
C LYS A 113 3.73 -12.14 -6.51
N ARG A 114 2.89 -13.19 -6.44
CA ARG A 114 1.45 -13.06 -6.70
C ARG A 114 0.78 -12.14 -5.69
N LEU A 115 1.08 -12.29 -4.40
CA LEU A 115 0.54 -11.44 -3.34
C LEU A 115 0.95 -9.99 -3.47
N LEU A 116 2.18 -9.68 -3.90
CA LEU A 116 2.59 -8.28 -4.15
C LEU A 116 1.74 -7.58 -5.23
N ALA A 117 1.09 -8.34 -6.12
CA ALA A 117 0.22 -7.77 -7.14
C ALA A 117 -1.18 -7.39 -6.62
N ILE A 118 -1.64 -8.01 -5.52
CA ILE A 118 -3.04 -7.93 -5.08
C ILE A 118 -3.22 -7.50 -3.62
N ALA A 119 -2.20 -7.64 -2.77
CA ALA A 119 -2.26 -7.31 -1.35
C ALA A 119 -1.87 -5.85 -1.05
N GLY A 120 -1.73 -5.02 -2.08
CA GLY A 120 -1.48 -3.59 -1.93
C GLY A 120 -2.68 -2.79 -2.42
N CYS A 121 -3.58 -2.40 -1.53
CA CYS A 121 -4.66 -1.45 -1.79
C CYS A 121 -4.81 -0.49 -0.61
N PRO A 122 -5.55 0.62 -0.75
CA PRO A 122 -5.95 1.45 0.39
C PRO A 122 -6.86 0.65 1.34
N SER A 123 -6.84 0.98 2.63
CA SER A 123 -7.74 0.35 3.62
C SER A 123 -9.17 0.91 3.52
N PRO A 124 -10.20 0.16 3.93
CA PRO A 124 -11.58 0.63 3.96
C PRO A 124 -11.74 1.92 4.78
N MET A 125 -11.02 2.03 5.90
CA MET A 125 -11.02 3.23 6.72
C MET A 125 -10.41 4.43 6.01
N PHE A 126 -9.32 4.25 5.25
CA PHE A 126 -8.76 5.33 4.46
C PHE A 126 -9.69 5.74 3.30
N VAL A 127 -10.34 4.78 2.65
CA VAL A 127 -11.32 5.05 1.58
C VAL A 127 -12.53 5.82 2.13
N ALA A 128 -13.14 5.36 3.22
CA ALA A 128 -14.33 5.96 3.80
C ALA A 128 -14.04 7.28 4.54
N GLY A 129 -12.93 7.34 5.28
CA GLY A 129 -12.61 8.48 6.17
C GLY A 129 -11.81 9.59 5.51
N TYR A 130 -10.98 9.29 4.50
CA TYR A 130 -10.11 10.28 3.86
C TYR A 130 -10.46 10.49 2.39
N ILE A 131 -10.52 9.44 1.57
CA ILE A 131 -10.81 9.61 0.13
C ILE A 131 -12.20 10.20 -0.08
N HIS A 132 -13.22 9.59 0.53
CA HIS A 132 -14.61 10.01 0.34
C HIS A 132 -14.88 11.43 0.85
N SER A 133 -14.19 11.88 1.91
CA SER A 133 -14.35 13.24 2.43
C SER A 133 -13.74 14.33 1.53
N HIS A 134 -12.84 13.96 0.61
CA HIS A 134 -12.21 14.87 -0.35
C HIS A 134 -12.88 14.84 -1.73
N LEU A 135 -13.95 14.06 -1.88
CA LEU A 135 -14.82 14.12 -3.04
C LEU A 135 -15.91 15.16 -2.78
N ASP A 136 -16.30 15.88 -3.81
CA ASP A 136 -17.37 16.89 -3.82
C ASP A 136 -18.80 16.30 -3.70
N GLY A 137 -18.91 15.02 -3.31
CA GLY A 137 -20.17 14.29 -3.22
C GLY A 137 -20.75 13.84 -4.57
N THR A 138 -20.06 14.10 -5.68
CA THR A 138 -20.55 13.73 -7.02
C THR A 138 -20.50 12.23 -7.29
N VAL A 139 -19.63 11.49 -6.59
CA VAL A 139 -19.44 10.06 -6.79
C VAL A 139 -19.92 9.28 -5.56
N PRO A 140 -20.86 8.32 -5.70
CA PRO A 140 -21.30 7.48 -4.60
C PRO A 140 -20.14 6.68 -3.98
N PHE A 141 -20.13 6.55 -2.65
CA PHE A 141 -19.13 5.75 -1.92
C PHE A 141 -18.98 4.33 -2.49
N LEU A 142 -20.11 3.68 -2.85
CA LEU A 142 -20.09 2.32 -3.38
C LEU A 142 -19.31 2.23 -4.70
N PHE A 143 -19.33 3.27 -5.53
CA PHE A 143 -18.58 3.30 -6.80
C PHE A 143 -17.08 3.40 -6.53
N ILE A 144 -16.68 4.23 -5.58
CA ILE A 144 -15.28 4.33 -5.14
C ILE A 144 -14.81 2.98 -4.55
N ALA A 145 -15.60 2.39 -3.65
CA ALA A 145 -15.27 1.09 -3.06
C ALA A 145 -15.13 -0.01 -4.12
N ALA A 146 -16.08 -0.09 -5.06
CA ALA A 146 -16.00 -1.04 -6.18
C ALA A 146 -14.76 -0.79 -7.05
N ALA A 147 -14.46 0.46 -7.40
CA ALA A 147 -13.31 0.83 -8.20
C ALA A 147 -11.97 0.50 -7.49
N VAL A 148 -11.90 0.59 -6.17
CA VAL A 148 -10.69 0.22 -5.41
C VAL A 148 -10.52 -1.30 -5.31
N TYR A 149 -11.58 -2.04 -4.97
CA TYR A 149 -11.45 -3.46 -4.57
C TYR A 149 -11.75 -4.47 -5.67
N LEU A 150 -12.61 -4.16 -6.66
CA LEU A 150 -12.90 -5.10 -7.75
C LEU A 150 -11.65 -5.45 -8.59
N PRO A 151 -10.71 -4.51 -8.87
CA PRO A 151 -9.45 -4.86 -9.53
C PRO A 151 -8.59 -5.86 -8.77
N VAL A 152 -8.71 -6.00 -7.45
CA VAL A 152 -7.98 -7.03 -6.68
C VAL A 152 -8.32 -8.43 -7.19
N ILE A 153 -9.60 -8.67 -7.49
CA ILE A 153 -10.08 -9.94 -8.03
C ILE A 153 -9.55 -10.14 -9.46
N ILE A 154 -9.66 -9.12 -10.30
CA ILE A 154 -9.19 -9.15 -11.70
C ILE A 154 -7.68 -9.43 -11.75
N ASN A 155 -6.89 -8.66 -11.00
CA ASN A 155 -5.44 -8.84 -10.88
C ASN A 155 -5.09 -10.20 -10.28
N GLY A 156 -5.89 -10.71 -9.35
CA GLY A 156 -5.71 -12.04 -8.77
C GLY A 156 -5.85 -13.16 -9.79
N PHE A 157 -6.79 -13.05 -10.73
CA PHE A 157 -6.87 -13.98 -11.87
C PHE A 157 -5.74 -13.78 -12.87
N LEU A 158 -5.41 -12.54 -13.23
CA LEU A 158 -4.33 -12.24 -14.17
C LEU A 158 -2.98 -12.77 -13.66
N VAL A 159 -2.65 -12.53 -12.39
CA VAL A 159 -1.39 -12.99 -11.80
C VAL A 159 -1.35 -14.51 -11.72
N GLN A 160 -2.48 -15.19 -11.52
CA GLN A 160 -2.54 -16.64 -11.62
C GLN A 160 -2.24 -17.15 -13.02
N LEU A 161 -2.66 -16.45 -14.08
CA LEU A 161 -2.37 -16.82 -15.46
C LEU A 161 -0.88 -16.63 -15.78
N PHE A 162 -0.28 -15.51 -15.37
CA PHE A 162 1.13 -15.19 -15.66
C PHE A 162 2.13 -15.97 -14.82
N TYR A 163 1.77 -16.31 -13.58
CA TYR A 163 2.68 -16.94 -12.61
C TYR A 163 2.22 -18.35 -12.21
N ARG A 164 1.39 -18.99 -13.05
CA ARG A 164 0.93 -20.36 -12.84
C ARG A 164 2.14 -21.28 -12.78
N GLU A 165 2.39 -21.87 -11.61
CA GLU A 165 3.30 -23.01 -11.51
C GLU A 165 2.76 -24.11 -12.44
N ARG A 166 3.56 -24.58 -13.41
CA ARG A 166 3.35 -25.93 -13.92
C ARG A 166 3.58 -26.81 -12.70
N LYS A 167 2.52 -27.43 -12.16
CA LYS A 167 2.67 -28.48 -11.14
C LYS A 167 3.65 -29.51 -11.69
N LYS A 168 4.94 -29.43 -11.35
CA LYS A 168 5.78 -30.62 -11.32
C LYS A 168 5.08 -31.53 -10.32
N ALA A 169 4.86 -32.78 -10.70
CA ALA A 169 4.37 -33.80 -9.78
C ALA A 169 5.38 -33.87 -8.62
N LEU A 170 5.13 -33.08 -7.57
CA LEU A 170 5.77 -33.26 -6.29
C LEU A 170 5.27 -34.60 -5.75
N PRO A 171 6.13 -35.40 -5.10
CA PRO A 171 5.67 -36.53 -4.32
C PRO A 171 4.55 -36.05 -3.38
N SER A 172 3.56 -36.92 -3.14
CA SER A 172 2.43 -36.66 -2.25
C SER A 172 2.82 -35.78 -1.07
N PRO A 173 2.06 -34.72 -0.74
CA PRO A 173 2.43 -33.85 0.36
C PRO A 173 2.55 -34.71 1.61
N LEU A 174 3.78 -34.80 2.16
CA LEU A 174 3.93 -35.13 3.57
C LEU A 174 2.94 -34.22 4.31
N PRO A 175 2.18 -34.73 5.29
CA PRO A 175 1.33 -33.87 6.10
C PRO A 175 2.26 -32.84 6.72
N VAL A 176 2.28 -31.63 6.16
CA VAL A 176 2.86 -30.47 6.81
C VAL A 176 1.92 -30.26 7.98
N THR A 177 2.28 -30.86 9.11
CA THR A 177 1.73 -30.50 10.39
C THR A 177 2.06 -29.03 10.54
N CYS A 178 1.08 -28.19 10.25
CA CYS A 178 1.09 -26.76 10.56
C CYS A 178 0.98 -26.59 12.09
N ASN A 179 1.89 -27.22 12.81
CA ASN A 179 2.24 -26.90 14.18
C ASN A 179 3.25 -25.76 14.11
N ALA A 180 2.86 -24.63 13.54
CA ALA A 180 3.54 -23.39 13.90
C ALA A 180 3.16 -23.18 15.37
N ALA A 181 4.07 -23.56 16.27
CA ALA A 181 3.95 -23.20 17.68
C ALA A 181 3.67 -21.69 17.74
N PRO A 182 2.84 -21.23 18.69
CA PRO A 182 2.65 -19.80 18.91
C PRO A 182 4.02 -19.13 18.97
N ASP A 183 4.16 -18.03 18.25
CA ASP A 183 5.33 -17.17 18.34
C ASP A 183 5.48 -16.78 19.82
N GLY A 184 6.49 -17.34 20.48
CA GLY A 184 6.73 -17.17 21.91
C GLY A 184 7.25 -15.79 22.27
N ARG A 185 7.37 -14.87 21.29
CA ARG A 185 7.78 -13.49 21.53
C ARG A 185 6.83 -12.81 22.52
N PRO A 186 7.38 -12.14 23.55
CA PRO A 186 6.60 -11.29 24.44
C PRO A 186 5.75 -10.27 23.68
N PHE A 187 4.61 -9.91 24.26
CA PHE A 187 3.73 -8.86 23.72
C PHE A 187 4.49 -7.57 23.41
N ASP A 188 5.41 -7.17 24.29
CA ASP A 188 6.21 -5.94 24.14
C ASP A 188 7.07 -5.97 22.88
N GLU A 189 7.62 -7.12 22.49
CA GLU A 189 8.40 -7.24 21.24
C GLU A 189 7.52 -7.08 20.01
N ILE A 190 6.30 -7.64 20.04
CA ILE A 190 5.32 -7.52 18.95
C ILE A 190 4.83 -6.07 18.83
N MET A 191 4.60 -5.40 19.96
CA MET A 191 4.25 -3.99 20.03
C MET A 191 5.37 -3.12 19.44
N MET A 192 6.61 -3.31 19.90
CA MET A 192 7.76 -2.53 19.43
C MET A 192 8.01 -2.72 17.93
N ALA A 193 7.87 -3.93 17.41
CA ALA A 193 7.97 -4.19 15.97
C ALA A 193 6.89 -3.43 15.15
N SER A 194 5.66 -3.35 15.70
CA SER A 194 4.56 -2.60 15.07
C SER A 194 4.82 -1.09 15.11
N LEU A 195 5.31 -0.57 16.23
CA LEU A 195 5.68 0.83 16.41
C LEU A 195 6.84 1.24 15.48
N GLU A 196 7.86 0.38 15.32
CA GLU A 196 8.99 0.66 14.43
C GLU A 196 8.53 0.83 12.98
N ILE A 197 7.65 -0.04 12.49
CA ILE A 197 7.06 0.08 11.15
C ILE A 197 6.24 1.37 11.05
N MET A 198 5.46 1.69 12.08
CA MET A 198 4.62 2.89 12.10
C MET A 198 5.45 4.19 12.05
N VAL A 199 6.56 4.26 12.79
CA VAL A 199 7.49 5.40 12.74
C VAL A 199 8.14 5.51 11.37
N LYS A 200 8.51 4.38 10.73
CA LYS A 200 9.02 4.38 9.35
C LYS A 200 7.99 4.94 8.37
N ILE A 201 6.71 4.55 8.49
CA ILE A 201 5.61 5.09 7.68
C ILE A 201 5.52 6.61 7.86
N GLY A 202 5.52 7.11 9.11
CA GLY A 202 5.50 8.54 9.40
C GLY A 202 6.69 9.31 8.83
N GLY A 203 7.89 8.74 8.92
CA GLY A 203 9.10 9.32 8.33
C GLY A 203 9.02 9.44 6.80
N TYR A 204 8.48 8.42 6.12
CA TYR A 204 8.26 8.49 4.67
C TYR A 204 7.21 9.53 4.31
N ILE A 205 6.05 9.55 4.98
CA ILE A 205 5.03 10.57 4.74
C ILE A 205 5.63 11.97 4.90
N MET A 206 6.34 12.24 6.00
CA MET A 206 7.00 13.52 6.23
C MET A 206 7.95 13.90 5.08
N LEU A 207 8.89 13.03 4.70
CA LEU A 207 9.86 13.33 3.64
C LEU A 207 9.19 13.58 2.29
N TYR A 208 8.18 12.79 1.95
CA TYR A 208 7.47 12.94 0.68
C TYR A 208 6.48 14.12 0.69
N SER A 209 5.91 14.51 1.82
CA SER A 209 5.12 15.74 1.97
C SER A 209 5.96 17.00 1.83
N ILE A 210 7.24 16.98 2.26
CA ILE A 210 8.19 18.06 1.96
C ILE A 210 8.35 18.20 0.45
N LEU A 211 8.66 17.10 -0.26
CA LEU A 211 8.81 17.11 -1.72
C LEU A 211 7.54 17.57 -2.43
N ALA A 212 6.38 17.12 -1.96
CA ALA A 212 5.08 17.53 -2.45
C ALA A 212 4.86 19.06 -2.30
N GLY A 213 5.25 19.65 -1.17
CA GLY A 213 5.22 21.10 -0.96
C GLY A 213 6.05 21.88 -2.00
N PHE A 214 7.25 21.40 -2.31
CA PHE A 214 8.09 22.00 -3.37
C PHE A 214 7.47 21.90 -4.77
N ILE A 215 6.73 20.83 -5.05
CA ILE A 215 6.02 20.67 -6.33
C ILE A 215 4.89 21.69 -6.44
N CYS A 216 4.09 21.85 -5.37
CA CYS A 216 2.98 22.81 -5.34
C CYS A 216 3.47 24.26 -5.51
N GLU A 217 4.59 24.62 -4.89
CA GLU A 217 5.16 25.97 -4.96
C GLU A 217 6.08 26.22 -6.17
N SER A 218 6.23 25.24 -7.06
CA SER A 218 7.11 25.38 -8.23
C SER A 218 6.53 26.39 -9.22
N SER A 219 7.33 27.39 -9.62
CA SER A 219 6.98 28.35 -10.67
C SER A 219 7.19 27.81 -12.09
N VAL A 220 7.89 26.67 -12.23
CA VAL A 220 8.22 26.06 -13.53
C VAL A 220 7.12 25.10 -13.99
N LEU A 221 6.39 24.50 -13.05
CA LEU A 221 5.38 23.50 -13.36
C LEU A 221 4.01 24.16 -13.64
N PRO A 222 3.27 23.72 -14.68
CA PRO A 222 1.91 24.20 -14.92
C PRO A 222 0.97 23.88 -13.74
N GLU A 223 0.07 24.81 -13.40
CA GLU A 223 -0.88 24.66 -12.28
C GLU A 223 -1.74 23.40 -12.38
N SER A 224 -2.11 22.99 -13.60
CA SER A 224 -2.90 21.77 -13.83
C SER A 224 -2.12 20.47 -13.56
N VAL A 225 -0.79 20.50 -13.62
CA VAL A 225 0.08 19.33 -13.46
C VAL A 225 0.53 19.14 -12.01
N LYS A 226 0.66 20.23 -11.26
CA LYS A 226 1.08 20.23 -9.86
C LYS A 226 0.29 19.23 -8.99
N PRO A 227 -1.05 19.27 -8.91
CA PRO A 227 -1.79 18.37 -8.03
C PRO A 227 -1.61 16.88 -8.40
N LEU A 228 -1.48 16.59 -9.70
CA LEU A 228 -1.24 15.23 -10.21
C LEU A 228 0.16 14.72 -9.84
N LEU A 229 1.19 15.56 -10.00
CA LEU A 229 2.56 15.22 -9.59
C LEU A 229 2.67 15.06 -8.07
N THR A 230 2.01 15.94 -7.31
CA THR A 230 1.94 15.85 -5.86
C THR A 230 1.32 14.51 -5.45
N GLY A 231 0.20 14.08 -6.05
CA GLY A 231 -0.40 12.75 -5.78
C GLY A 231 0.44 11.56 -6.22
N PHE A 232 1.22 11.71 -7.29
CA PHE A 232 2.19 10.70 -7.70
C PHE A 232 3.35 10.56 -6.71
N VAL A 233 3.76 11.64 -6.05
CA VAL A 233 4.85 11.65 -5.05
C VAL A 233 4.36 11.20 -3.69
N GLU A 234 3.26 11.77 -3.21
CA GLU A 234 2.68 11.55 -1.89
C GLU A 234 1.15 11.59 -2.01
N MET A 235 0.49 10.45 -1.79
CA MET A 235 -0.94 10.31 -2.13
C MET A 235 -1.84 11.23 -1.30
N THR A 236 -1.54 11.44 -0.02
CA THR A 236 -2.44 12.15 0.88
C THR A 236 -2.44 13.66 0.65
N THR A 237 -1.25 14.23 0.48
CA THR A 237 -1.02 15.62 0.10
C THR A 237 -1.56 15.88 -1.30
N GLY A 238 -1.39 14.93 -2.21
CA GLY A 238 -1.95 15.01 -3.56
C GLY A 238 -3.47 14.98 -3.60
N ILE A 239 -4.12 14.13 -2.80
CA ILE A 239 -5.59 14.08 -2.71
C ILE A 239 -6.14 15.43 -2.24
N ASP A 240 -5.55 16.04 -1.20
CA ASP A 240 -5.95 17.38 -0.74
C ASP A 240 -5.73 18.43 -1.83
N ALA A 241 -4.56 18.42 -2.50
CA ALA A 241 -4.25 19.35 -3.59
C ALA A 241 -5.23 19.22 -4.78
N VAL A 242 -5.55 17.98 -5.19
CA VAL A 242 -6.54 17.71 -6.25
C VAL A 242 -7.92 18.21 -5.85
N SER A 243 -8.38 17.92 -4.62
CA SER A 243 -9.72 18.32 -4.17
C SER A 243 -9.94 19.84 -4.11
N ARG A 244 -8.87 20.62 -3.98
CA ARG A 244 -8.93 22.10 -3.94
C ARG A 244 -8.87 22.74 -5.33
N THR A 245 -8.36 22.03 -6.33
CA THR A 245 -8.01 22.59 -7.64
C THR A 245 -8.80 21.99 -8.79
N MET A 246 -9.38 20.81 -8.61
CA MET A 246 -10.15 20.09 -9.61
C MET A 246 -11.53 19.72 -9.04
N SER A 247 -12.52 19.52 -9.91
CA SER A 247 -13.86 19.07 -9.52
C SER A 247 -14.42 18.00 -10.45
N GLY A 248 -15.50 17.35 -10.02
CA GLY A 248 -16.19 16.32 -10.80
C GLY A 248 -15.35 15.07 -11.11
N LEU A 249 -15.68 14.39 -12.20
CA LEU A 249 -15.06 13.10 -12.57
C LEU A 249 -13.52 13.16 -12.72
N PRO A 250 -12.90 14.20 -13.33
CA PRO A 250 -11.44 14.29 -13.40
C PRO A 250 -10.77 14.33 -12.02
N ALA A 251 -11.35 15.05 -11.06
CA ALA A 251 -10.85 15.09 -9.70
C ALA A 251 -10.96 13.72 -9.01
N ALA A 252 -12.13 13.07 -9.15
CA ALA A 252 -12.35 11.73 -8.60
C ALA A 252 -11.36 10.70 -9.16
N LEU A 253 -11.06 10.76 -10.46
CA LEU A 253 -10.07 9.88 -11.10
C LEU A 253 -8.65 10.15 -10.61
N ALA A 254 -8.25 11.42 -10.47
CA ALA A 254 -6.92 11.78 -9.97
C ALA A 254 -6.73 11.39 -8.49
N ILE A 255 -7.75 11.59 -7.65
CA ILE A 255 -7.79 11.14 -6.25
C ILE A 255 -7.68 9.62 -6.17
N LEU A 256 -8.50 8.90 -6.95
CA LEU A 256 -8.52 7.45 -6.97
C LEU A 256 -7.18 6.87 -7.45
N PHE A 257 -6.61 7.44 -8.53
CA PHE A 257 -5.29 7.05 -9.02
C PHE A 257 -4.23 7.24 -7.94
N SER A 258 -4.20 8.40 -7.28
CA SER A 258 -3.22 8.72 -6.23
C SER A 258 -3.31 7.72 -5.07
N ALA A 259 -4.52 7.44 -4.59
CA ALA A 259 -4.75 6.49 -3.51
C ALA A 259 -4.38 5.04 -3.89
N VAL A 260 -4.82 4.58 -5.07
CA VAL A 260 -4.58 3.20 -5.52
C VAL A 260 -3.13 3.02 -5.96
N PHE A 261 -2.45 4.01 -6.51
CA PHE A 261 -1.01 3.92 -6.77
C PHE A 261 -0.22 3.94 -5.45
N GLY A 262 -0.63 4.77 -4.49
CA GLY A 262 0.00 4.91 -3.18
C GLY A 262 1.18 5.89 -3.14
N GLY A 263 1.44 6.57 -4.25
CA GLY A 263 2.55 7.50 -4.41
C GLY A 263 3.94 6.86 -4.31
N LEU A 264 4.98 7.64 -4.65
CA LEU A 264 6.38 7.23 -4.41
C LEU A 264 6.66 6.99 -2.92
N SER A 265 5.95 7.70 -2.03
CA SER A 265 5.95 7.43 -0.59
C SER A 265 5.57 5.98 -0.26
N GLY A 266 4.43 5.50 -0.74
CA GLY A 266 3.99 4.12 -0.51
C GLY A 266 4.89 3.07 -1.18
N VAL A 267 5.46 3.39 -2.35
CA VAL A 267 6.47 2.54 -3.01
C VAL A 267 7.72 2.40 -2.14
N SER A 268 8.23 3.49 -1.57
CA SER A 268 9.39 3.46 -0.68
C SER A 268 9.12 2.73 0.64
N GLN A 269 7.94 2.94 1.24
CA GLN A 269 7.48 2.19 2.40
C GLN A 269 7.45 0.68 2.12
N THR A 270 6.89 0.30 0.96
CA THR A 270 6.82 -1.10 0.52
C THR A 270 8.21 -1.68 0.25
N ASN A 271 9.08 -0.94 -0.43
CA ASN A 271 10.44 -1.40 -0.74
C ASN A 271 11.22 -1.77 0.52
N THR A 272 11.07 -0.98 1.59
CA THR A 272 11.75 -1.21 2.87
C THR A 272 11.31 -2.50 3.54
N VAL A 273 10.04 -2.90 3.43
CA VAL A 273 9.55 -4.13 4.05
C VAL A 273 9.81 -5.39 3.21
N ILE A 274 9.93 -5.27 1.88
CA ILE A 274 10.11 -6.45 0.99
C ILE A 274 11.57 -6.76 0.64
N LYS A 275 12.51 -5.82 0.82
CA LYS A 275 13.89 -5.93 0.35
C LYS A 275 14.61 -7.19 0.81
N ASN A 276 14.36 -7.61 2.05
CA ASN A 276 15.02 -8.76 2.67
C ASN A 276 14.38 -10.11 2.31
N ALA A 277 13.23 -10.11 1.63
CA ALA A 277 12.53 -11.33 1.21
C ALA A 277 12.84 -11.74 -0.25
N GLY A 278 13.77 -11.03 -0.92
CA GLY A 278 14.11 -11.29 -2.33
C GLY A 278 12.98 -10.94 -3.32
N LEU A 279 11.98 -10.18 -2.87
CA LEU A 279 10.87 -9.75 -3.70
C LEU A 279 11.22 -8.46 -4.47
N SER A 280 10.65 -8.31 -5.67
CA SER A 280 10.99 -7.22 -6.59
C SER A 280 10.06 -6.02 -6.44
N ILE A 281 10.62 -4.85 -6.11
CA ILE A 281 9.86 -3.60 -6.09
C ILE A 281 9.37 -3.18 -7.48
N ARG A 282 10.13 -3.51 -8.54
CA ARG A 282 9.71 -3.22 -9.92
C ARG A 282 8.44 -3.99 -10.28
N HIS A 283 8.38 -5.26 -9.89
CA HIS A 283 7.19 -6.09 -10.05
C HIS A 283 5.99 -5.50 -9.31
N TYR A 284 6.17 -5.11 -8.05
CA TYR A 284 5.14 -4.42 -7.27
C TYR A 284 4.62 -3.17 -8.01
N VAL A 285 5.51 -2.25 -8.41
CA VAL A 285 5.12 -1.00 -9.08
C VAL A 285 4.34 -1.25 -10.38
N LEU A 286 4.75 -2.22 -11.20
CA LEU A 286 4.03 -2.56 -12.45
C LEU A 286 2.59 -2.99 -12.17
N TRP A 287 2.38 -3.86 -11.18
CA TRP A 287 1.04 -4.30 -10.80
C TRP A 287 0.22 -3.19 -10.13
N LYS A 288 0.85 -2.29 -9.38
CA LYS A 288 0.18 -1.11 -8.81
C LYS A 288 -0.31 -0.14 -9.88
N LEU A 289 0.49 0.09 -10.92
CA LEU A 289 0.07 0.91 -12.06
C LEU A 289 -1.10 0.27 -12.81
N LEU A 290 -1.07 -1.05 -13.02
CA LEU A 290 -2.20 -1.77 -13.60
C LEU A 290 -3.45 -1.69 -12.72
N HIS A 291 -3.31 -1.86 -11.40
CA HIS A 291 -4.41 -1.71 -10.45
C HIS A 291 -5.00 -0.30 -10.52
N ALA A 292 -4.17 0.74 -10.47
CA ALA A 292 -4.63 2.13 -10.57
C ALA A 292 -5.34 2.42 -11.90
N ALA A 293 -4.82 1.90 -13.01
CA ALA A 293 -5.48 2.01 -14.31
C ALA A 293 -6.85 1.32 -14.33
N LEU A 294 -6.93 0.07 -13.86
CA LEU A 294 -8.19 -0.68 -13.73
C LEU A 294 -9.19 0.04 -12.82
N SER A 295 -8.73 0.60 -11.70
CA SER A 295 -9.56 1.39 -10.79
C SER A 295 -10.18 2.59 -11.49
N CYS A 296 -9.39 3.38 -12.22
CA CYS A 296 -9.90 4.51 -12.99
C CYS A 296 -10.89 4.04 -14.09
N THR A 297 -10.59 2.96 -14.81
CA THR A 297 -11.50 2.42 -15.83
C THR A 297 -12.84 1.99 -15.23
N ILE A 298 -12.83 1.27 -14.11
CA ILE A 298 -14.06 0.85 -13.43
C ILE A 298 -14.85 2.06 -12.96
N LEU A 299 -14.19 3.08 -12.41
CA LEU A 299 -14.89 4.30 -11.99
C LEU A 299 -15.56 5.00 -13.18
N ILE A 300 -14.87 5.15 -14.32
CA ILE A 300 -15.46 5.74 -15.55
C ILE A 300 -16.70 4.95 -15.98
N LEU A 301 -16.63 3.62 -16.00
CA LEU A 301 -17.76 2.77 -16.39
C LEU A 301 -18.93 2.92 -15.42
N LEU A 302 -18.68 2.92 -14.11
CA LEU A 302 -19.73 3.09 -13.10
C LEU A 302 -20.36 4.48 -13.15
N SER A 303 -19.59 5.53 -13.41
CA SER A 303 -20.09 6.90 -13.56
C SER A 303 -20.86 7.14 -14.87
N SER A 304 -20.88 6.18 -15.79
CA SER A 304 -21.65 6.23 -17.04
C SER A 304 -23.01 5.50 -16.98
N LEU A 305 -23.30 4.82 -15.86
CA LEU A 305 -24.57 4.17 -15.55
C LEU A 305 -25.57 5.18 -14.98
#